data_AF-A0A7W2IVJ8-F1
#
_entry.id   AF-A0A7W2IVJ8-F1
#
_cell.length_a   1.000
_cell.length_b   1.000
_cell.length_c   1.000
_cell.angle_alpha   90.00
_cell.angle_beta   90.00
_cell.angle_gamma   90.00
#
_symmetry.space_group_name_H-M   'P 1'
#
loop_
_entity.id
_entity.type
_entity.pdbx_description
1 polymer ?
#
loop_
_entity_poly.entity_id
_entity_poly.type
_entity_poly.pdbx_seq_one_letter_code
_entity_poly.pdbx_strand_id
1 'polypeptide(L)'
;LEAALGDYRCPEAWRNYAQTERKGWDAYVADNVRPGNRPNSYAQAIGVVNALCEPRDRVVAAAGGLPAEVTANWRTLDIGTVDVEFGFSCMGYEIAGGWGARIAQTEVEPEADTIVFCG
;
A
#
# COMPACT_ATOMS: atom_id res chain seq x y z
N LEU A 1 -10.95 17.11 17.65
CA LEU A 1 -9.58 16.79 18.11
C LEU A 1 -8.73 18.06 18.24
N GLU A 2 -8.77 18.98 17.27
CA GLU A 2 -7.97 20.23 17.27
C GLU A 2 -8.13 21.06 18.54
N ALA A 3 -9.37 21.28 19.01
CA ALA A 3 -9.63 22.02 20.25
C ALA A 3 -9.02 21.37 21.52
N ALA A 4 -8.83 20.05 21.53
CA ALA A 4 -8.26 19.33 22.67
C ALA A 4 -6.72 19.35 22.67
N LEU A 5 -6.08 19.62 21.51
CA LEU A 5 -4.64 19.65 21.35
C LEU A 5 -4.06 21.07 21.52
N GLY A 6 -4.86 22.12 21.31
CA GLY A 6 -4.44 23.51 21.45
C GLY A 6 -3.17 23.82 20.67
N ASP A 7 -2.19 24.42 21.34
CA ASP A 7 -0.90 24.80 20.75
C ASP A 7 0.15 23.69 20.78
N TYR A 8 -0.21 22.47 21.20
CA TYR A 8 0.75 21.38 21.25
C TYR A 8 1.37 21.14 19.87
N ARG A 9 2.69 21.07 19.84
CA ARG A 9 3.48 20.65 18.68
C ARG A 9 4.42 19.56 19.15
N CYS A 10 4.49 18.48 18.37
CA CYS A 10 5.52 17.47 18.56
C CYS A 10 6.92 18.13 18.59
N PRO A 11 7.80 17.77 19.54
CA PRO A 11 9.16 18.29 19.63
C PRO A 11 9.87 18.28 18.28
N GLU A 12 10.54 19.37 17.95
CA GLU A 12 11.19 19.56 16.65
C GLU A 12 12.23 18.47 16.38
N ALA A 13 13.03 18.11 17.39
CA ALA A 13 14.00 17.02 17.28
C ALA A 13 13.37 15.69 16.85
N TRP A 14 12.22 15.33 17.42
CA TRP A 14 11.51 14.10 17.05
C TRP A 14 10.93 14.16 15.64
N ARG A 15 10.38 15.32 15.25
CA ARG A 15 9.86 15.54 13.90
C ARG A 15 10.97 15.44 12.85
N ASN A 16 12.12 16.07 13.10
CA ASN A 16 13.27 16.06 12.21
C ASN A 16 13.86 14.64 12.09
N TYR A 17 13.90 13.90 13.20
CA TYR A 17 14.27 12.49 13.21
C TYR A 17 13.33 11.65 12.33
N ALA A 18 12.01 11.72 12.57
CA ALA A 18 11.03 10.96 11.80
C ALA A 18 11.07 11.28 10.29
N GLN A 19 11.28 12.56 9.92
CA GLN A 19 11.45 12.97 8.53
C GLN A 19 12.74 12.40 7.90
N THR A 20 13.80 12.27 8.68
CA THR A 20 15.07 11.67 8.23
C THR A 20 14.89 10.17 7.99
N GLU A 21 14.31 9.45 8.94
CA GLU A 21 14.01 8.02 8.80
C GLU A 21 13.05 7.74 7.63
N ARG A 22 12.04 8.61 7.43
CA ARG A 22 11.12 8.51 6.28
C ARG A 22 11.87 8.57 4.95
N LYS A 23 12.83 9.49 4.80
CA LYS A 23 13.69 9.58 3.59
C LYS A 23 14.57 8.33 3.43
N GLY A 24 15.11 7.81 4.53
CA GLY A 24 15.86 6.55 4.52
C GLY A 24 15.02 5.37 4.04
N TRP A 25 13.80 5.24 4.59
CA TRP A 25 12.83 4.23 4.15
C TRP A 25 12.43 4.44 2.69
N ASP A 26 12.33 5.69 2.22
CA ASP A 26 12.05 5.97 0.81
C ASP A 26 13.11 5.46 -0.15
N ALA A 27 14.38 5.73 0.18
CA ALA A 27 15.51 5.23 -0.59
C ALA A 27 15.58 3.69 -0.55
N TYR A 28 15.34 3.09 0.62
CA TYR A 28 15.31 1.64 0.78
C TYR A 28 14.25 1.00 -0.13
N VAL A 29 13.00 1.46 -0.09
CA VAL A 29 11.92 0.89 -0.91
C VAL A 29 12.21 1.09 -2.40
N ALA A 30 12.73 2.26 -2.80
CA ALA A 30 13.10 2.52 -4.19
C ALA A 30 14.17 1.55 -4.71
N ASP A 31 15.16 1.20 -3.87
CA ASP A 31 16.10 0.13 -4.20
C ASP A 31 15.40 -1.23 -4.20
N ASN A 32 14.58 -1.53 -3.19
CA ASN A 32 13.99 -2.83 -2.93
C ASN A 32 13.12 -3.33 -4.10
N VAL A 33 12.34 -2.42 -4.69
CA VAL A 33 11.44 -2.73 -5.81
C VAL A 33 12.10 -2.65 -7.19
N ARG A 34 13.37 -2.21 -7.28
CA ARG A 34 14.05 -2.01 -8.56
C ARG A 34 14.27 -3.35 -9.30
N PRO A 35 13.89 -3.45 -10.59
CA PRO A 35 14.19 -4.63 -11.40
C PRO A 35 15.70 -4.93 -11.45
N GLY A 36 16.06 -6.20 -11.38
CA GLY A 36 17.45 -6.65 -11.52
C GLY A 36 18.37 -6.37 -10.32
N ASN A 37 17.85 -5.86 -9.20
CA ASN A 37 18.62 -5.70 -7.97
C ASN A 37 18.93 -7.03 -7.24
N ARG A 38 18.18 -8.09 -7.55
CA ARG A 38 18.23 -9.45 -6.99
C ARG A 38 17.42 -10.40 -7.90
N PRO A 39 17.36 -11.72 -7.64
CA PRO A 39 16.40 -12.61 -8.30
C PRO A 39 14.95 -12.11 -8.18
N ASN A 40 14.05 -12.58 -9.04
CA ASN A 40 12.66 -12.14 -9.02
C ASN A 40 12.03 -12.25 -7.62
N SER A 41 11.33 -11.20 -7.17
CA SER A 41 10.78 -11.07 -5.83
C SER A 41 9.43 -10.36 -5.82
N TYR A 42 8.63 -10.55 -4.76
CA TYR A 42 7.36 -9.86 -4.57
C TYR A 42 7.50 -8.35 -4.60
N ALA A 43 8.52 -7.80 -3.95
CA ALA A 43 8.81 -6.36 -3.95
C ALA A 43 8.95 -5.79 -5.37
N GLN A 44 9.62 -6.50 -6.28
CA GLN A 44 9.77 -6.05 -7.67
C GLN A 44 8.44 -6.11 -8.43
N ALA A 45 7.64 -7.18 -8.25
CA ALA A 45 6.33 -7.27 -8.87
C ALA A 45 5.40 -6.15 -8.38
N ILE A 46 5.39 -5.91 -7.07
CA ILE A 46 4.64 -4.81 -6.44
C ILE A 46 5.08 -3.46 -7.02
N GLY A 47 6.38 -3.20 -7.15
CA GLY A 47 6.87 -1.94 -7.71
C GLY A 47 6.46 -1.72 -9.17
N VAL A 48 6.51 -2.76 -9.99
CA VAL A 48 6.08 -2.68 -11.40
C VAL A 48 4.59 -2.39 -11.50
N VAL A 49 3.76 -3.11 -10.73
CA VAL A 49 2.31 -2.87 -10.70
C VAL A 49 2.00 -1.46 -10.20
N ASN A 50 2.62 -1.03 -9.10
CA ASN A 50 2.41 0.30 -8.53
C ASN A 50 2.81 1.43 -9.50
N ALA A 51 3.84 1.22 -10.34
CA ALA A 51 4.24 2.18 -11.38
C ALA A 51 3.25 2.27 -12.56
N LEU A 52 2.38 1.27 -12.72
CA LEU A 52 1.34 1.24 -13.76
C LEU A 52 -0.04 1.68 -13.24
N CYS A 53 -0.20 1.84 -11.93
CA CYS A 53 -1.48 2.21 -11.33
C CYS A 53 -1.78 3.70 -11.49
N GLU A 54 -3.04 3.99 -11.78
CA GLU A 54 -3.62 5.32 -11.66
C GLU A 54 -4.01 5.62 -10.20
N PRO A 55 -4.13 6.90 -9.79
CA PRO A 55 -4.38 7.26 -8.40
C PRO A 55 -5.63 6.63 -7.76
N ARG A 56 -6.64 6.30 -8.57
CA ARG A 56 -7.93 5.76 -8.13
C ARG A 56 -8.05 4.24 -8.31
N ASP A 57 -7.00 3.58 -8.79
CA ASP A 57 -6.95 2.13 -8.82
C ASP A 57 -6.88 1.57 -7.41
N ARG A 58 -7.57 0.45 -7.18
CA ARG A 58 -7.62 -0.22 -5.88
C ARG A 58 -6.71 -1.43 -5.89
N VAL A 59 -5.92 -1.60 -4.84
CA VAL A 59 -5.17 -2.84 -4.58
C VAL A 59 -5.78 -3.60 -3.43
N VAL A 60 -5.92 -4.91 -3.60
CA VAL A 60 -6.37 -5.85 -2.58
C VAL A 60 -5.30 -6.91 -2.37
N ALA A 61 -4.89 -7.10 -1.13
CA ALA A 61 -4.04 -8.21 -0.71
C ALA A 61 -4.56 -8.80 0.60
N ALA A 62 -4.51 -10.11 0.74
CA ALA A 62 -4.88 -10.81 1.96
C ALA A 62 -3.93 -11.97 2.19
N ALA A 63 -3.83 -12.35 3.47
CA ALA A 63 -3.14 -13.52 4.01
C ALA A 63 -1.67 -13.79 3.57
N GLY A 64 -0.94 -14.54 4.39
CA GLY A 64 0.44 -14.92 4.08
C GLY A 64 1.41 -13.74 4.01
N GLY A 65 2.41 -13.83 3.13
CA GLY A 65 3.48 -12.84 3.03
C GLY A 65 3.12 -11.57 2.27
N LEU A 66 2.14 -11.63 1.36
CA LEU A 66 1.81 -10.51 0.48
C LEU A 66 1.24 -9.28 1.20
N PRO A 67 0.38 -9.39 2.23
CA PRO A 67 0.00 -8.26 3.06
C PRO A 67 1.19 -7.47 3.60
N ALA A 68 2.21 -8.17 4.11
CA ALA A 68 3.41 -7.55 4.64
C ALA A 68 4.26 -6.91 3.52
N GLU A 69 4.39 -7.60 2.37
CA GLU A 69 5.11 -7.08 1.20
C GLU A 69 4.44 -5.83 0.61
N VAL A 70 3.10 -5.80 0.51
CA VAL A 70 2.34 -4.62 0.06
C VAL A 70 2.50 -3.48 1.07
N THR A 71 2.36 -3.77 2.36
CA THR A 71 2.55 -2.75 3.42
C THR A 71 3.95 -2.15 3.41
N ALA A 72 4.97 -2.94 3.07
CA ALA A 72 6.35 -2.49 3.02
C ALA A 72 6.68 -1.72 1.74
N ASN A 73 6.19 -2.17 0.58
CA ASN A 73 6.70 -1.74 -0.72
C ASN A 73 5.74 -0.87 -1.54
N TRP A 74 4.43 -0.92 -1.28
CA TRP A 74 3.43 -0.18 -2.05
C TRP A 74 3.50 1.32 -1.77
N ARG A 75 3.38 2.15 -2.81
CA ARG A 75 3.22 3.61 -2.66
C ARG A 75 1.77 3.97 -2.91
N THR A 76 1.05 4.22 -1.82
CA THR A 76 -0.35 4.67 -1.88
C THR A 76 -0.45 6.00 -2.64
N LEU A 77 -1.27 6.00 -3.69
CA LEU A 77 -1.44 7.15 -4.58
C LEU A 77 -2.62 8.05 -4.17
N ASP A 78 -3.63 7.48 -3.50
CA ASP A 78 -4.77 8.23 -2.97
C ASP A 78 -5.39 7.54 -1.73
N ILE A 79 -6.26 8.25 -1.03
CA ILE A 79 -6.93 7.75 0.18
C ILE A 79 -7.94 6.64 -0.20
N GLY A 80 -7.92 5.56 0.58
CA GLY A 80 -8.92 4.49 0.47
C GLY A 80 -8.74 3.58 -0.75
N THR A 81 -7.53 3.54 -1.32
CA THR A 81 -7.22 2.71 -2.50
C THR A 81 -6.39 1.46 -2.19
N VAL A 82 -6.03 1.24 -0.93
CA VAL A 82 -5.26 0.08 -0.48
C VAL A 82 -6.06 -0.67 0.57
N ASP A 83 -6.44 -1.91 0.25
CA ASP A 83 -7.08 -2.84 1.16
C ASP A 83 -6.13 -4.01 1.45
N VAL A 84 -5.77 -4.16 2.73
CA VAL A 84 -4.91 -5.24 3.19
C VAL A 84 -5.54 -5.95 4.38
N GLU A 85 -5.98 -7.19 4.18
CA GLU A 85 -6.63 -8.00 5.20
C GLU A 85 -5.59 -8.71 6.07
N PHE A 86 -5.36 -8.17 7.27
CA PHE A 86 -4.48 -8.74 8.31
C PHE A 86 -5.23 -9.37 9.50
N GLY A 87 -6.54 -9.13 9.62
CA GLY A 87 -7.28 -9.34 10.87
C GLY A 87 -7.63 -10.80 11.13
N PHE A 88 -8.32 -11.42 10.17
CA PHE A 88 -8.63 -12.85 10.20
C PHE A 88 -7.60 -13.67 9.41
N SER A 89 -6.84 -13.03 8.51
CA SER A 89 -5.77 -13.63 7.70
C SER A 89 -6.26 -14.87 6.93
N CYS A 90 -7.45 -14.76 6.34
CA CYS A 90 -8.10 -15.86 5.64
C CYS A 90 -7.54 -16.01 4.24
N MET A 91 -6.71 -17.04 4.03
CA MET A 91 -6.19 -17.36 2.69
C MET A 91 -7.34 -17.64 1.73
N GLY A 92 -7.28 -17.06 0.53
CA GLY A 92 -8.33 -17.15 -0.50
C GLY A 92 -9.32 -15.99 -0.46
N TYR A 93 -9.27 -15.12 0.55
CA TYR A 93 -10.10 -13.91 0.59
C TYR A 93 -9.75 -12.93 -0.53
N GLU A 94 -8.53 -12.94 -1.05
CA GLU A 94 -8.02 -11.98 -2.05
C GLU A 94 -8.97 -11.90 -3.26
N ILE A 95 -9.43 -13.06 -3.74
CA ILE A 95 -10.30 -13.16 -4.91
C ILE A 95 -11.71 -12.65 -4.59
N ALA A 96 -12.32 -13.13 -3.51
CA ALA A 96 -13.70 -12.75 -3.15
C ALA A 96 -13.79 -11.28 -2.70
N GLY A 97 -12.79 -10.83 -1.92
CA GLY A 97 -12.63 -9.44 -1.49
C GLY A 97 -12.39 -8.51 -2.68
N GLY A 98 -11.49 -8.88 -3.60
CA GLY A 98 -11.26 -8.15 -4.84
C GLY A 98 -12.51 -8.03 -5.71
N TRP A 99 -13.29 -9.12 -5.83
CA TRP A 99 -14.56 -9.10 -6.57
C TRP A 99 -15.58 -8.15 -5.93
N GLY A 100 -15.75 -8.21 -4.61
CA GLY A 100 -16.64 -7.30 -3.87
C GLY A 100 -16.20 -5.83 -4.00
N ALA A 101 -14.90 -5.57 -3.87
CA ALA A 101 -14.32 -4.24 -4.06
C ALA A 101 -14.58 -3.70 -5.47
N ARG A 102 -14.47 -4.56 -6.50
CA ARG A 102 -14.72 -4.17 -7.89
C ARG A 102 -16.19 -3.83 -8.16
N ILE A 103 -17.13 -4.58 -7.59
CA ILE A 103 -18.56 -4.27 -7.68
C ILE A 103 -18.80 -2.86 -7.13
N ALA A 104 -18.32 -2.57 -5.92
CA ALA A 104 -18.50 -1.26 -5.29
C ALA A 104 -17.78 -0.13 -6.06
N GLN A 105 -16.55 -0.37 -6.55
CA GLN A 105 -15.82 0.62 -7.35
C GLN A 105 -16.56 0.96 -8.63
N THR A 106 -17.18 -0.01 -9.30
CA THR A 106 -17.88 0.23 -10.58
C THR A 106 -19.05 1.20 -10.44
N GLU A 107 -19.68 1.28 -9.26
CA GLU A 107 -20.79 2.20 -9.01
C GLU A 107 -20.39 3.68 -9.06
N VAL A 108 -19.11 4.00 -8.83
CA VAL A 108 -18.62 5.39 -8.73
C VAL A 108 -17.48 5.66 -9.71
N GLU A 109 -16.63 4.68 -9.98
CA GLU A 109 -15.35 4.78 -10.70
C GLU A 109 -15.20 3.60 -11.67
N PRO A 110 -16.08 3.44 -12.68
CA PRO A 110 -16.12 2.27 -13.56
C PRO A 110 -14.83 2.05 -14.37
N GLU A 111 -14.12 3.13 -14.70
CA GLU A 111 -12.88 3.10 -15.49
C GLU A 111 -11.62 2.82 -14.67
N ALA A 112 -11.71 2.82 -13.34
CA ALA A 112 -10.58 2.53 -12.47
C ALA A 112 -10.43 1.01 -12.26
N ASP A 113 -9.19 0.57 -12.09
CA ASP A 113 -8.87 -0.84 -11.94
C ASP A 113 -9.01 -1.32 -10.48
N THR A 114 -9.35 -2.60 -10.31
CA THR A 114 -9.17 -3.34 -9.05
C THR A 114 -8.12 -4.43 -9.28
N ILE A 115 -7.00 -4.33 -8.58
CA ILE A 115 -5.83 -5.19 -8.70
C ILE A 115 -5.76 -6.09 -7.47
N VAL A 116 -5.61 -7.39 -7.67
CA VAL A 116 -5.56 -8.37 -6.58
C VAL A 116 -4.22 -9.08 -6.60
N PHE A 117 -3.50 -9.05 -5.48
CA PHE A 117 -2.30 -9.84 -5.28
C PHE A 117 -2.63 -11.15 -4.57
N CYS A 118 -2.42 -12.27 -5.27
CA CYS A 118 -2.61 -13.63 -4.74
C CYS A 118 -1.27 -14.36 -4.65
N GLY A 119 -1.08 -15.14 -3.57
CA GLY A 119 0.12 -15.95 -3.30
C GLY A 119 -0.06 -17.43 -3.61
#